data_AF-A0A956J509-F1
#
_entry.id   AF-A0A956J509-F1
#
_cell.length_a   1.000
_cell.length_b   1.000
_cell.length_c   1.000
_cell.angle_alpha   90.00
_cell.angle_beta   90.00
_cell.angle_gamma   90.00
#
_symmetry.space_group_name_H-M   'P 1'
#
loop_
_entity.id
_entity.type
_entity.pdbx_description
1 polymer ?
#
loop_
_entity_poly.entity_id
_entity_poly.type
_entity_poly.pdbx_seq_one_letter_code
_entity_poly.pdbx_strand_id
1 'polypeptide(L)'
;FVAEVFHKEPLGDIDPDLVVAYGAAVQADLLANASDEVLLLDVLPLSLGIETMGGGVDKILPRNTTIPVGARSTFTTFADNQTGFEVHVVQGERELAGDCRSLARFTLKGIPPMPAGMARLEVEFHVDADGLLQVHATELTTGIEQTVEVKPSYGLTDEQVEDMLLDALDHGEEDLEARRLADARVEGQRILHATQKALTSDTDLLSDAERTKVVQAVEDLAQAIQSAKKASSIQLAIDSLEDVTHDWAGRRMDRAIRAATLGKSLGDVEKRVENARGIEAHLEESAAKHAEATRAAAHGGVSVSLEEPKG
;
A
#
# COMPACT_ATOMS: atom_id res chain seq x y z
N PHE A 1 9.94 29.30 33.62
CA PHE A 1 9.24 28.42 32.69
C PHE A 1 9.83 27.01 32.65
N VAL A 2 10.95 26.73 31.97
CA VAL A 2 11.50 25.35 31.85
C VAL A 2 11.74 24.68 33.21
N ALA A 3 12.38 25.39 34.15
CA ALA A 3 12.63 24.87 35.50
C ALA A 3 11.33 24.54 36.27
N GLU A 4 10.24 25.27 36.00
CA GLU A 4 8.94 25.08 36.64
C GLU A 4 8.19 23.89 36.04
N VAL A 5 8.27 23.70 34.72
CA VAL A 5 7.66 22.57 34.00
C VAL A 5 8.30 21.24 34.41
N PHE A 6 9.64 21.20 34.49
CA PHE A 6 10.38 19.98 34.81
C PHE A 6 10.73 19.83 36.29
N HIS A 7 10.32 20.79 37.13
CA HIS A 7 10.62 20.86 38.56
C HIS A 7 12.11 20.64 38.89
N LYS A 8 13.00 21.14 38.03
CA LYS A 8 14.45 20.94 38.11
C LYS A 8 15.18 22.09 37.44
N GLU A 9 16.25 22.56 38.05
CA GLU A 9 17.12 23.57 37.43
C GLU A 9 17.77 23.02 36.14
N PRO A 10 17.66 23.73 35.01
CA PRO A 10 18.39 23.40 33.79
C PRO A 10 19.88 23.34 34.05
N LEU A 11 20.55 22.43 33.36
CA LEU A 11 21.99 22.33 33.41
C LEU A 11 22.60 23.54 32.66
N GLY A 12 23.46 24.30 33.33
CA GLY A 12 24.09 25.52 32.79
C GLY A 12 25.62 25.48 32.81
N ASP A 13 26.21 24.28 32.85
CA ASP A 13 27.66 24.06 32.87
C ASP A 13 28.28 24.01 31.46
N ILE A 14 27.46 24.03 30.41
CA ILE A 14 27.88 24.06 29.01
C ILE A 14 27.43 25.38 28.37
N ASP A 15 28.33 25.98 27.59
CA ASP A 15 28.06 27.19 26.84
C ASP A 15 27.00 26.93 25.73
N PRO A 16 25.81 27.57 25.79
CA PRO A 16 24.75 27.35 24.82
C PRO A 16 25.13 27.80 23.40
N ASP A 17 26.08 28.72 23.25
CA ASP A 17 26.50 29.24 21.95
C ASP A 17 27.52 28.29 21.27
N LEU A 18 28.20 27.44 22.05
CA LEU A 18 29.25 26.55 21.55
C LEU A 18 28.87 25.07 21.54
N VAL A 19 27.87 24.66 22.32
CA VAL A 19 27.50 23.25 22.51
C VAL A 19 27.20 22.53 21.19
N VAL A 20 26.51 23.20 20.26
CA VAL A 20 26.16 22.62 18.95
C VAL A 20 27.42 22.37 18.12
N ALA A 21 28.36 23.31 18.12
CA ALA A 21 29.63 23.17 17.39
C ALA A 21 30.49 22.05 17.99
N TYR A 22 30.53 21.90 19.32
CA TYR A 22 31.21 20.78 19.98
C TYR A 22 30.56 19.44 19.62
N GLY A 23 29.22 19.35 19.63
CA GLY A 23 28.50 18.15 19.21
C GLY A 23 28.80 17.75 17.78
N ALA A 24 28.82 18.72 16.85
CA ALA A 24 29.19 18.48 15.46
C ALA A 24 30.64 17.98 15.30
N ALA A 25 31.58 18.50 16.10
CA ALA A 25 32.96 18.03 16.10
C ALA A 25 33.09 16.58 16.59
N VAL A 26 32.35 16.21 17.64
CA VAL A 26 32.29 14.82 18.12
C VAL A 26 31.68 13.90 17.06
N GLN A 27 30.59 14.32 16.40
CA GLN A 27 29.97 13.56 15.32
C GLN A 27 30.95 13.33 14.15
N ALA A 28 31.71 14.36 13.77
CA ALA A 28 32.74 14.24 12.73
C ALA A 28 33.86 13.27 13.12
N ASP A 29 34.30 13.28 14.39
CA ASP A 29 35.31 12.35 14.90
C ASP A 29 34.81 10.90 14.90
N LEU A 30 33.57 10.66 15.32
CA LEU A 30 32.93 9.33 15.29
C LEU A 30 32.83 8.77 13.86
N LEU A 31 32.45 9.62 12.89
CA LEU A 31 32.41 9.24 11.47
C LEU A 31 33.80 8.91 10.92
N ALA A 32 34.85 9.62 11.36
CA ALA A 32 36.21 9.42 10.90
C ALA A 32 36.90 8.18 11.53
N ASN A 33 36.63 7.92 12.81
CA ASN A 33 37.33 6.90 13.59
C ASN A 33 36.54 5.59 13.78
N ALA A 34 35.32 5.50 13.24
CA ALA A 34 34.47 4.29 13.24
C ALA A 34 34.58 3.46 14.53
N SER A 35 34.34 4.11 15.67
CA SER A 35 34.39 3.47 16.98
C SER A 35 33.02 2.89 17.35
N ASP A 36 32.97 1.59 17.66
CA ASP A 36 31.75 0.83 18.01
C ASP A 36 31.08 1.27 19.34
N GLU A 37 31.62 2.26 20.05
CA GLU A 37 31.20 2.63 21.41
C GLU A 37 30.02 3.62 21.45
N VAL A 38 29.74 4.35 20.37
CA VAL A 38 28.69 5.38 20.34
C VAL A 38 27.81 5.20 19.10
N LEU A 39 26.51 4.95 19.33
CA LEU A 39 25.49 4.90 18.30
C LEU A 39 24.53 6.08 18.46
N LEU A 40 24.49 6.98 17.47
CA LEU A 40 23.49 8.04 17.37
C LEU A 40 22.33 7.55 16.52
N LEU A 41 21.12 7.65 17.06
CA LEU A 41 19.87 7.35 16.36
C LEU A 41 19.03 8.61 16.33
N ASP A 42 18.85 9.17 15.14
CA ASP A 42 17.98 10.33 14.93
C ASP A 42 16.57 9.87 14.52
N VAL A 43 15.60 10.79 14.48
CA VAL A 43 14.20 10.49 14.19
C VAL A 43 13.56 11.49 13.22
N LEU A 44 12.49 11.05 12.55
CA LEU A 44 11.66 11.92 11.73
C LEU A 44 10.86 12.93 12.59
N PRO A 45 10.89 14.24 12.32
CA PRO A 45 10.13 15.22 13.10
C PRO A 45 8.62 15.20 12.78
N LEU A 46 8.26 14.84 11.54
CA LEU A 46 6.89 14.80 11.04
C LEU A 46 6.69 13.56 10.17
N SER A 47 5.46 13.06 10.11
CA SER A 47 5.09 11.91 9.28
C SER A 47 5.25 12.23 7.79
N LEU A 48 5.68 11.23 7.03
CA LEU A 48 5.80 11.28 5.58
C LEU A 48 4.73 10.39 4.96
N GLY A 49 4.04 10.90 3.95
CA GLY A 49 2.93 10.19 3.32
C GLY A 49 2.69 10.60 1.87
N ILE A 50 1.64 10.02 1.30
CA ILE A 50 1.20 10.26 -0.07
C ILE A 50 -0.26 10.74 -0.08
N GLU A 51 -0.59 11.68 -0.96
CA GLU A 51 -1.97 12.06 -1.23
C GLU A 51 -2.72 10.91 -1.94
N THR A 52 -3.80 10.43 -1.33
CA THR A 52 -4.71 9.46 -1.93
C THR A 52 -5.89 10.15 -2.62
N MET A 53 -6.64 9.39 -3.42
CA MET A 53 -7.91 9.86 -3.97
C MET A 53 -8.80 10.43 -2.86
N GLY A 54 -9.48 11.55 -3.15
CA GLY A 54 -10.26 12.29 -2.16
C GLY A 54 -9.48 13.36 -1.39
N GLY A 55 -8.16 13.50 -1.63
CA GLY A 55 -7.34 14.53 -1.01
C GLY A 55 -6.89 14.20 0.41
N GLY A 56 -7.08 12.96 0.84
CA GLY A 56 -6.56 12.45 2.11
C GLY A 56 -5.07 12.12 2.03
N VAL A 57 -4.39 12.03 3.17
CA VAL A 57 -3.00 11.54 3.27
C VAL A 57 -2.98 10.12 3.79
N ASP A 58 -2.19 9.25 3.16
CA ASP A 58 -1.82 7.96 3.75
C ASP A 58 -0.37 8.04 4.26
N LYS A 59 -0.19 7.86 5.58
CA LYS A 59 1.09 8.05 6.28
C LYS A 59 1.91 6.75 6.17
N ILE A 60 3.02 6.80 5.44
CA ILE A 60 3.90 5.64 5.21
C ILE A 60 4.96 5.53 6.31
N LEU A 61 5.59 6.64 6.67
CA LEU A 61 6.56 6.73 7.76
C LEU A 61 6.01 7.68 8.83
N PRO A 62 5.61 7.17 10.01
CA PRO A 62 5.12 8.02 11.10
C PRO A 62 6.22 8.95 11.66
N ARG A 63 5.82 10.05 12.29
CA ARG A 63 6.73 10.88 13.08
C ARG A 63 7.40 10.08 14.20
N ASN A 64 8.55 10.55 14.64
CA ASN A 64 9.43 9.93 15.63
C ASN A 64 9.94 8.54 15.22
N THR A 65 9.81 8.16 13.95
CA THR A 65 10.45 6.94 13.43
C THR A 65 11.96 7.16 13.32
N THR A 66 12.74 6.23 13.87
CA THR A 66 14.20 6.27 13.83
C THR A 66 14.73 6.14 12.41
N ILE A 67 15.72 6.97 12.04
CA ILE A 67 16.40 6.93 10.74
C ILE A 67 17.82 6.33 10.89
N PRO A 68 18.37 5.67 9.86
CA PRO A 68 17.79 5.41 8.55
C PRO A 68 16.66 4.37 8.55
N VAL A 69 15.65 4.54 7.69
CA VAL A 69 14.46 3.66 7.62
C VAL A 69 13.91 3.54 6.20
N GLY A 70 13.26 2.41 5.90
CA GLY A 70 12.50 2.20 4.68
C GLY A 70 11.11 1.64 4.98
N ALA A 71 10.09 2.10 4.25
CA ALA A 71 8.73 1.57 4.33
C ALA A 71 8.05 1.64 2.96
N ARG A 72 7.15 0.71 2.68
CA ARG A 72 6.44 0.62 1.40
C ARG A 72 4.94 0.43 1.58
N SER A 73 4.17 1.03 0.68
CA SER A 73 2.72 0.89 0.60
C SER A 73 2.28 0.65 -0.84
N THR A 74 1.19 -0.08 -1.03
CA THR A 74 0.66 -0.42 -2.36
C THR A 74 -0.65 0.30 -2.63
N PHE A 75 -0.75 0.94 -3.79
CA PHE A 75 -1.91 1.66 -4.29
C PHE A 75 -2.41 1.05 -5.60
N THR A 76 -3.59 1.46 -6.06
CA THR A 76 -4.19 0.92 -7.28
C THR A 76 -4.94 1.99 -8.07
N THR A 77 -5.24 1.71 -9.35
CA THR A 77 -5.96 2.63 -10.21
C THR A 77 -7.41 2.80 -9.79
N PHE A 78 -7.92 4.01 -9.93
CA PHE A 78 -9.31 4.34 -9.59
C PHE A 78 -10.25 4.21 -10.79
N ALA A 79 -9.76 4.53 -12.00
CA ALA A 79 -10.55 4.53 -13.22
C ALA A 79 -10.09 3.46 -14.21
N ASP A 80 -11.05 2.97 -15.01
CA ASP A 80 -10.76 2.09 -16.15
C ASP A 80 -9.85 2.79 -17.15
N ASN A 81 -8.91 2.03 -17.73
CA ASN A 81 -7.95 2.51 -18.72
C ASN A 81 -7.07 3.67 -18.23
N GLN A 82 -6.88 3.82 -16.91
CA GLN A 82 -5.94 4.78 -16.35
C GLN A 82 -4.50 4.41 -16.75
N THR A 83 -3.81 5.31 -17.46
CA THR A 83 -2.49 5.04 -18.06
C THR A 83 -1.30 5.58 -17.23
N GLY A 84 -1.56 6.00 -15.99
CA GLY A 84 -0.53 6.54 -15.12
C GLY A 84 -1.01 6.80 -13.69
N PHE A 85 -0.06 7.00 -12.78
CA PHE A 85 -0.29 7.44 -11.41
C PHE A 85 0.29 8.83 -11.20
N GLU A 86 -0.46 9.70 -10.55
CA GLU A 86 0.06 10.94 -10.01
C GLU A 86 0.44 10.69 -8.54
N VAL A 87 1.72 10.83 -8.22
CA VAL A 87 2.25 10.64 -6.89
C VAL A 87 2.56 12.01 -6.31
N HIS A 88 1.90 12.36 -5.21
CA HIS A 88 2.15 13.58 -4.46
C HIS A 88 2.60 13.22 -3.05
N VAL A 89 3.84 13.54 -2.75
CA VAL A 89 4.52 13.27 -1.48
C VAL A 89 4.34 14.47 -0.56
N VAL A 90 3.88 14.21 0.66
CA VAL A 90 3.58 15.23 1.66
C VAL A 90 4.19 14.90 3.01
N GLN A 91 4.36 15.92 3.84
CA GLN A 91 4.85 15.83 5.21
C GLN A 91 3.91 16.57 6.16
N GLY A 92 3.51 15.93 7.25
CA GLY A 92 2.62 16.52 8.26
C GLY A 92 1.77 15.49 8.99
N GLU A 93 1.06 15.96 10.02
CA GLU A 93 0.23 15.11 10.89
C GLU A 93 -1.27 15.19 10.60
N ARG A 94 -1.73 16.20 9.85
CA ARG A 94 -3.14 16.37 9.48
C ARG A 94 -3.59 15.34 8.45
N GLU A 95 -4.90 15.13 8.35
CA GLU A 95 -5.49 14.03 7.57
C GLU A 95 -5.69 14.36 6.08
N LEU A 96 -5.70 15.65 5.72
CA LEU A 96 -5.89 16.13 4.35
C LEU A 96 -4.58 16.68 3.76
N ALA A 97 -4.32 16.36 2.50
CA ALA A 97 -3.08 16.73 1.82
C ALA A 97 -2.93 18.25 1.64
N GLY A 98 -4.04 18.99 1.56
CA GLY A 98 -4.04 20.46 1.46
C GLY A 98 -3.53 21.16 2.72
N ASP A 99 -3.56 20.46 3.85
CA ASP A 99 -3.13 20.95 5.16
C ASP A 99 -1.74 20.42 5.57
N CYS A 100 -1.13 19.60 4.71
CA CYS A 100 0.22 19.09 4.88
C CYS A 100 1.20 19.85 3.98
N ARG A 101 2.48 19.80 4.32
CA ARG A 101 3.54 20.37 3.50
C ARG A 101 3.77 19.51 2.26
N SER A 102 3.64 20.09 1.07
CA SER A 102 4.00 19.43 -0.19
C SER A 102 5.52 19.33 -0.31
N LEU A 103 6.02 18.12 -0.61
CA LEU A 103 7.45 17.85 -0.80
C LEU A 103 7.80 17.63 -2.27
N ALA A 104 7.04 16.77 -2.96
CA ALA A 104 7.27 16.46 -4.36
C ALA A 104 5.99 16.00 -5.05
N ARG A 105 5.90 16.27 -6.36
CA ARG A 105 4.82 15.77 -7.22
C ARG A 105 5.40 15.26 -8.53
N PHE A 106 5.06 14.04 -8.89
CA PHE A 106 5.52 13.42 -10.13
C PHE A 106 4.50 12.42 -10.67
N THR A 107 4.66 12.02 -11.93
CA THR A 107 3.69 11.16 -12.61
C THR A 107 4.37 9.96 -13.23
N LEU A 108 4.02 8.77 -12.75
CA LEU A 108 4.38 7.51 -13.41
C LEU A 108 3.45 7.31 -14.62
N LYS A 109 4.00 7.21 -15.82
CA LYS A 109 3.24 7.05 -17.07
C LYS A 109 3.57 5.72 -17.75
N GLY A 110 2.71 5.28 -18.65
CA GLY A 110 2.96 4.11 -19.50
C GLY A 110 2.28 2.83 -19.01
N ILE A 111 1.33 2.95 -18.10
CA ILE A 111 0.54 1.81 -17.62
C ILE A 111 -0.40 1.37 -18.75
N PRO A 112 -0.42 0.09 -19.12
CA PRO A 112 -1.34 -0.43 -20.12
C PRO A 112 -2.79 -0.19 -19.69
N PRO A 113 -3.72 0.08 -20.62
CA PRO A 113 -5.13 0.19 -20.29
C PRO A 113 -5.66 -1.10 -19.67
N MET A 114 -6.12 -1.04 -18.43
CA MET A 114 -6.67 -2.16 -17.66
C MET A 114 -7.93 -1.73 -16.92
N PRO A 115 -8.79 -2.67 -16.47
CA PRO A 115 -9.86 -2.36 -15.53
C PRO A 115 -9.32 -1.68 -14.26
N ALA A 116 -10.12 -0.81 -13.65
CA ALA A 116 -9.81 -0.20 -12.37
C ALA A 116 -9.46 -1.27 -11.31
N GLY A 117 -8.50 -0.97 -10.43
CA GLY A 117 -8.07 -1.90 -9.38
C GLY A 117 -7.05 -2.97 -9.79
N MET A 118 -6.74 -3.09 -11.10
CA MET A 118 -5.83 -4.14 -11.60
C MET A 118 -4.36 -3.74 -11.52
N ALA A 119 -4.02 -2.50 -11.89
CA ALA A 119 -2.65 -2.01 -11.79
C ALA A 119 -2.28 -1.77 -10.32
N ARG A 120 -1.06 -2.15 -9.93
CA ARG A 120 -0.57 -2.04 -8.56
C ARG A 120 0.66 -1.16 -8.53
N LEU A 121 0.55 -0.02 -7.87
CA LEU A 121 1.67 0.88 -7.61
C LEU A 121 2.25 0.58 -6.25
N GLU A 122 3.48 0.10 -6.18
CA GLU A 122 4.26 0.07 -4.95
C GLU A 122 5.01 1.40 -4.82
N VAL A 123 4.81 2.08 -3.69
CA VAL A 123 5.56 3.29 -3.34
C VAL A 123 6.39 2.98 -2.11
N GLU A 124 7.71 3.07 -2.26
CA GLU A 124 8.70 2.87 -1.21
C GLU A 124 9.33 4.21 -0.84
N PHE A 125 9.34 4.51 0.46
CA PHE A 125 10.00 5.66 1.04
C PHE A 125 11.27 5.14 1.73
N HIS A 126 12.40 5.74 1.41
CA HIS A 126 13.66 5.51 2.09
C HIS A 126 14.18 6.83 2.64
N VAL A 127 14.52 6.86 3.92
CA VAL A 127 15.16 8.01 4.57
C VAL A 127 16.51 7.56 5.09
N ASP A 128 17.56 8.26 4.68
CA ASP A 128 18.92 7.95 5.10
C ASP A 128 19.29 8.60 6.45
N ALA A 129 20.55 8.45 6.87
CA ALA A 129 21.05 9.01 8.12
C ALA A 129 21.17 10.55 8.12
N ASP A 130 21.18 11.17 6.94
CA ASP A 130 21.22 12.63 6.76
C ASP A 130 19.81 13.23 6.63
N GLY A 131 18.77 12.39 6.64
CA GLY A 131 17.37 12.80 6.45
C GLY A 131 16.98 13.05 5.00
N LEU A 132 17.77 12.60 4.02
CA LEU A 132 17.39 12.64 2.61
C LEU A 132 16.30 11.61 2.34
N LEU A 133 15.17 12.09 1.80
CA LEU A 133 14.06 11.24 1.41
C LEU A 133 14.20 10.84 -0.06
N GLN A 134 14.25 9.54 -0.31
CA GLN A 134 14.11 8.93 -1.64
C GLN A 134 12.75 8.26 -1.73
N VAL A 135 12.00 8.57 -2.79
CA VAL A 135 10.70 7.97 -3.07
C VAL A 135 10.80 7.18 -4.37
N HIS A 136 10.61 5.88 -4.26
CA HIS A 136 10.59 4.95 -5.39
C HIS A 136 9.15 4.51 -5.66
N ALA A 137 8.67 4.69 -6.88
CA ALA A 137 7.32 4.32 -7.29
C ALA A 137 7.39 3.34 -8.46
N THR A 138 6.90 2.12 -8.26
CA THR A 138 7.01 1.01 -9.22
C THR A 138 5.64 0.39 -9.50
N GLU A 139 5.26 0.29 -10.77
CA GLU A 139 4.09 -0.49 -11.16
C GLU A 139 4.47 -1.97 -11.31
N LEU A 140 3.87 -2.83 -10.48
CA LEU A 140 4.32 -4.22 -10.29
C LEU A 140 4.11 -5.14 -11.50
N THR A 141 3.21 -4.80 -12.43
CA THR A 141 2.90 -5.66 -13.59
C THR A 141 3.88 -5.45 -14.75
N THR A 142 4.23 -4.19 -15.00
CA THR A 142 5.08 -3.75 -16.11
C THR A 142 6.52 -3.49 -15.70
N GLY A 143 6.78 -3.29 -14.40
CA GLY A 143 8.08 -2.90 -13.89
C GLY A 143 8.47 -1.46 -14.23
N ILE A 144 7.53 -0.64 -14.71
CA ILE A 144 7.78 0.78 -14.93
C ILE A 144 7.98 1.43 -13.56
N GLU A 145 9.10 2.09 -13.39
CA GLU A 145 9.50 2.72 -12.14
C GLU A 145 9.88 4.19 -12.33
N GLN A 146 9.73 4.96 -11.27
CA GLN A 146 10.21 6.33 -11.19
C GLN A 146 10.69 6.61 -9.76
N THR A 147 11.88 7.20 -9.68
CA THR A 147 12.49 7.60 -8.41
C THR A 147 12.56 9.12 -8.35
N VAL A 148 12.25 9.68 -7.19
CA VAL A 148 12.44 11.10 -6.89
C VAL A 148 13.20 11.24 -5.58
N GLU A 149 14.28 12.02 -5.62
CA GLU A 149 15.01 12.42 -4.43
C GLU A 149 14.50 13.79 -3.97
N VAL A 150 14.04 13.84 -2.72
CA VAL A 150 13.60 15.06 -2.07
C VAL A 150 14.69 15.47 -1.10
N LYS A 151 15.45 16.49 -1.49
CA LYS A 151 16.44 17.08 -0.59
C LYS A 151 15.75 17.58 0.66
N PRO A 152 16.34 17.39 1.86
CA PRO A 152 15.84 18.01 3.07
C PRO A 152 15.95 19.52 2.87
N SER A 153 14.82 20.15 2.55
CA SER A 153 14.74 21.60 2.53
C SER A 153 14.77 22.06 3.98
N TYR A 154 15.99 22.33 4.48
CA TYR A 154 16.26 23.20 5.63
C TYR A 154 15.32 24.41 5.50
N GLY A 155 14.21 24.40 6.23
CA GLY A 155 13.10 25.29 5.92
C GLY A 155 11.87 25.14 6.78
N LEU A 156 11.84 24.18 7.71
CA LEU A 156 10.99 24.28 8.89
C LEU A 156 11.88 24.71 10.05
N THR A 157 11.50 25.80 10.71
CA THR A 157 12.01 26.11 12.04
C THR A 157 11.34 25.19 13.07
N ASP A 158 11.95 25.00 14.23
CA ASP A 158 11.35 24.22 15.32
C ASP A 158 9.96 24.77 15.69
N GLU A 159 9.80 26.10 15.66
CA GLU A 159 8.51 26.80 15.85
C GLU A 159 7.46 26.36 14.82
N GLN A 160 7.83 26.23 13.54
CA GLN A 160 6.90 25.78 12.50
C GLN A 160 6.52 24.31 12.66
N VAL A 161 7.45 23.46 13.11
CA VAL A 161 7.14 22.06 13.42
C VAL A 161 6.16 22.00 14.60
N GLU A 162 6.42 22.78 15.66
CA GLU A 162 5.54 22.88 16.82
C GLU A 162 4.13 23.36 16.41
N ASP A 163 4.03 24.43 15.64
CA ASP A 163 2.76 24.94 15.12
C ASP A 163 1.99 23.87 14.32
N MET A 164 2.67 23.14 13.42
CA MET A 164 2.04 22.06 12.66
C MET A 164 1.53 20.91 13.55
N LEU A 165 2.24 20.62 14.64
CA LEU A 165 1.84 19.59 15.60
C LEU A 165 0.65 20.05 16.45
N LEU A 166 0.64 21.31 16.88
CA LEU A 166 -0.46 21.91 17.62
C LEU A 166 -1.72 22.01 16.76
N ASP A 167 -1.60 22.47 15.52
CA ASP A 167 -2.70 22.53 14.55
C ASP A 167 -3.33 21.14 14.35
N ALA A 168 -2.52 20.09 14.25
CA ALA A 168 -3.03 18.73 14.10
C ALA A 168 -3.78 18.22 15.35
N LEU A 169 -3.41 18.69 16.54
CA LEU A 169 -4.13 18.37 17.78
C LEU A 169 -5.44 19.15 17.87
N ASP A 170 -5.41 20.44 17.57
CA ASP A 170 -6.56 21.34 17.66
C ASP A 170 -7.64 21.01 16.60
N HIS A 171 -7.23 20.58 15.40
CA HIS A 171 -8.13 20.22 14.31
C HIS A 171 -8.43 18.71 14.19
N GLY A 172 -7.94 17.87 15.11
CA GLY A 172 -8.01 16.41 14.97
C GLY A 172 -9.43 15.85 14.76
N GLU A 173 -10.45 16.37 15.47
CA GLU A 173 -11.84 15.93 15.27
C GLU A 173 -12.41 16.36 13.91
N GLU A 174 -12.15 17.61 13.50
CA GLU A 174 -12.58 18.16 12.22
C GLU A 174 -11.93 17.42 11.05
N ASP A 175 -10.64 17.14 11.16
CA ASP A 175 -9.85 16.39 10.17
C ASP A 175 -10.37 14.97 9.99
N LEU A 176 -10.71 14.28 11.09
CA LEU A 176 -11.31 12.95 11.01
C LEU A 176 -12.69 12.97 10.35
N GLU A 177 -13.52 13.98 10.63
CA GLU A 177 -14.82 14.12 9.96
C GLU A 177 -14.67 14.43 8.47
N ALA A 178 -13.75 15.34 8.13
CA ALA A 178 -13.44 15.69 6.74
C ALA A 178 -12.87 14.49 5.98
N ARG A 179 -11.97 13.72 6.61
CA ARG A 179 -11.41 12.49 6.05
C ARG A 179 -12.48 11.44 5.79
N ARG A 180 -13.34 11.18 6.77
CA ARG A 180 -14.48 10.25 6.61
C ARG A 180 -15.41 10.68 5.47
N LEU A 181 -15.64 11.98 5.32
CA LEU A 181 -16.46 12.50 4.21
C LEU A 181 -15.77 12.31 2.86
N ALA A 182 -14.47 12.57 2.77
CA ALA A 182 -13.67 12.36 1.57
C ALA A 182 -13.67 10.87 1.16
N ASP A 183 -13.39 9.97 2.11
CA ASP A 183 -13.38 8.53 1.86
C ASP A 183 -14.77 8.03 1.41
N ALA A 184 -15.84 8.48 2.06
CA ALA A 184 -17.22 8.14 1.66
C ALA A 184 -17.54 8.65 0.24
N ARG A 185 -17.05 9.82 -0.16
CA ARG A 185 -17.21 10.33 -1.54
C ARG A 185 -16.47 9.48 -2.56
N VAL A 186 -15.23 9.08 -2.26
CA VAL A 186 -14.42 8.22 -3.14
C VAL A 186 -15.10 6.86 -3.31
N GLU A 187 -15.58 6.28 -2.22
CA GLU A 187 -16.29 5.01 -2.26
C GLU A 187 -17.62 5.11 -3.03
N GLY A 188 -18.40 6.15 -2.74
CA GLY A 188 -19.63 6.43 -3.48
C GLY A 188 -19.38 6.59 -4.98
N GLN A 189 -18.33 7.31 -5.39
CA GLN A 189 -17.94 7.45 -6.80
C GLN A 189 -17.55 6.11 -7.43
N ARG A 190 -16.83 5.26 -6.71
CA ARG A 190 -16.43 3.92 -7.16
C ARG A 190 -17.67 3.05 -7.43
N ILE A 191 -18.61 3.02 -6.49
CA ILE A 191 -19.87 2.27 -6.61
C ILE A 191 -20.74 2.84 -7.73
N LEU A 192 -20.84 4.17 -7.82
CA LEU A 192 -21.60 4.86 -8.87
C LEU A 192 -21.08 4.48 -10.27
N HIS A 193 -19.76 4.54 -10.46
CA HIS A 193 -19.12 4.19 -11.74
C HIS A 193 -19.35 2.72 -12.10
N ALA A 194 -19.17 1.80 -11.14
CA ALA A 194 -19.39 0.38 -11.35
C ALA A 194 -20.86 0.07 -11.73
N THR A 195 -21.81 0.71 -11.06
CA THR A 195 -23.25 0.55 -11.32
C THR A 195 -23.66 1.13 -12.67
N GLN A 196 -23.16 2.31 -13.03
CA GLN A 196 -23.42 2.91 -14.34
C GLN A 196 -22.89 2.05 -15.48
N LYS A 197 -21.67 1.52 -15.34
CA LYS A 197 -21.10 0.56 -16.30
C LYS A 197 -21.97 -0.69 -16.43
N ALA A 198 -22.38 -1.26 -15.31
CA ALA A 198 -23.27 -2.42 -15.26
C ALA A 198 -24.61 -2.18 -15.97
N LEU A 199 -25.20 -0.99 -15.80
CA LEU A 199 -26.44 -0.60 -16.45
C LEU A 199 -26.29 -0.53 -17.98
N THR A 200 -25.10 -0.25 -18.51
CA THR A 200 -24.85 -0.25 -19.95
C THR A 200 -24.57 -1.65 -20.51
N SER A 201 -23.99 -2.56 -19.72
CA SER A 201 -23.60 -3.89 -20.19
C SER A 201 -24.71 -4.95 -20.07
N ASP A 202 -25.58 -4.84 -19.08
CA ASP A 202 -26.54 -5.87 -18.70
C ASP A 202 -27.99 -5.34 -18.65
N THR A 203 -28.36 -4.54 -19.64
CA THR A 203 -29.68 -3.89 -19.74
C THR A 203 -30.84 -4.87 -19.76
N ASP A 204 -30.62 -6.09 -20.28
CA ASP A 204 -31.63 -7.11 -20.49
C ASP A 204 -31.95 -7.94 -19.22
N LEU A 205 -31.20 -7.74 -18.13
CA LEU A 205 -31.44 -8.41 -16.84
C LEU A 205 -32.38 -7.63 -15.90
N LEU A 206 -32.84 -6.45 -16.33
CA LEU A 206 -33.72 -5.59 -15.56
C LEU A 206 -35.06 -5.43 -16.29
N SER A 207 -36.15 -5.47 -15.52
CA SER A 207 -37.43 -4.93 -15.98
C SER A 207 -37.41 -3.41 -16.02
N ASP A 208 -38.29 -2.78 -16.80
CA ASP A 208 -38.39 -1.31 -16.86
C ASP A 208 -38.65 -0.67 -15.49
N ALA A 209 -39.43 -1.34 -14.65
CA ALA A 209 -39.72 -0.90 -13.28
C ALA A 209 -38.47 -0.95 -12.38
N GLU A 210 -37.68 -2.02 -12.45
CA GLU A 210 -36.42 -2.15 -11.69
C GLU A 210 -35.39 -1.14 -12.20
N ARG A 211 -35.26 -1.00 -13.53
CA ARG A 211 -34.36 -0.04 -14.16
C ARG A 211 -34.64 1.38 -13.69
N THR A 212 -35.90 1.78 -13.61
CA THR A 212 -36.30 3.11 -13.12
C THR A 212 -35.86 3.32 -11.67
N LYS A 213 -36.02 2.31 -10.80
CA LYS A 213 -35.57 2.40 -9.40
C LYS A 213 -34.06 2.52 -9.29
N VAL A 214 -33.31 1.71 -10.05
CA VAL A 214 -31.84 1.76 -10.03
C VAL A 214 -31.34 3.11 -10.53
N VAL A 215 -31.91 3.64 -11.62
CA VAL A 215 -31.53 4.97 -12.15
C VAL A 215 -31.79 6.07 -11.12
N GLN A 216 -32.95 6.04 -10.43
CA GLN A 216 -33.24 6.99 -9.35
C GLN A 216 -32.20 6.90 -8.22
N ALA A 217 -31.88 5.68 -7.75
CA ALA A 217 -30.89 5.50 -6.68
C ALA A 217 -29.48 5.94 -7.10
N VAL A 218 -29.12 5.77 -8.38
CA VAL A 218 -27.87 6.29 -8.97
C VAL A 218 -27.84 7.82 -8.95
N GLU A 219 -28.95 8.47 -9.29
CA GLU A 219 -29.07 9.94 -9.23
C GLU A 219 -29.00 10.45 -7.78
N ASP A 220 -29.68 9.78 -6.85
CA ASP A 220 -29.67 10.13 -5.42
C ASP A 220 -28.25 10.01 -4.83
N LEU A 221 -27.52 8.93 -5.16
CA LEU A 221 -26.12 8.77 -4.76
C LEU A 221 -25.22 9.85 -5.38
N ALA A 222 -25.39 10.15 -6.68
CA ALA A 222 -24.63 11.21 -7.34
C ALA A 222 -24.87 12.58 -6.68
N GLN A 223 -26.11 12.89 -6.30
CA GLN A 223 -26.45 14.11 -5.58
C GLN A 223 -25.86 14.13 -4.16
N ALA A 224 -25.92 13.01 -3.44
CA ALA A 224 -25.34 12.87 -2.10
C ALA A 224 -23.81 13.11 -2.13
N ILE A 225 -23.09 12.53 -3.09
CA ILE A 225 -21.64 12.72 -3.24
C ILE A 225 -21.29 14.21 -3.38
N GLN A 226 -22.06 14.97 -4.18
CA GLN A 226 -21.79 16.38 -4.46
C GLN A 226 -22.15 17.32 -3.30
N SER A 227 -23.25 17.04 -2.58
CA SER A 227 -23.89 18.03 -1.69
C SER A 227 -23.89 17.65 -0.22
N ALA A 228 -23.61 16.39 0.12
CA ALA A 228 -23.59 15.96 1.51
C ALA A 228 -22.46 16.64 2.28
N LYS A 229 -22.79 17.02 3.52
CA LYS A 229 -21.84 17.55 4.52
C LYS A 229 -21.35 16.49 5.51
N LYS A 230 -21.95 15.29 5.50
CA LYS A 230 -21.66 14.21 6.43
C LYS A 230 -21.50 12.91 5.67
N ALA A 231 -20.52 12.10 6.07
CA ALA A 231 -20.26 10.78 5.49
C ALA A 231 -21.49 9.87 5.56
N SER A 232 -22.26 9.94 6.65
CA SER A 232 -23.47 9.12 6.85
C SER A 232 -24.55 9.32 5.79
N SER A 233 -24.68 10.53 5.24
CA SER A 233 -25.66 10.79 4.16
C SER A 233 -25.27 10.08 2.86
N ILE A 234 -23.96 9.98 2.57
CA ILE A 234 -23.46 9.25 1.41
C ILE A 234 -23.60 7.74 1.66
N GLN A 235 -23.26 7.28 2.87
CA GLN A 235 -23.41 5.87 3.24
C GLN A 235 -24.87 5.38 3.09
N LEU A 236 -25.85 6.16 3.57
CA LEU A 236 -27.26 5.81 3.39
C LEU A 236 -27.67 5.72 1.91
N ALA A 237 -27.11 6.58 1.05
CA ALA A 237 -27.37 6.52 -0.39
C ALA A 237 -26.68 5.32 -1.06
N ILE A 238 -25.49 4.93 -0.58
CA ILE A 238 -24.81 3.70 -0.97
C ILE A 238 -25.67 2.49 -0.60
N ASP A 239 -26.09 2.38 0.66
CA ASP A 239 -26.90 1.28 1.17
C ASP A 239 -28.22 1.17 0.37
N SER A 240 -28.88 2.30 0.11
CA SER A 240 -30.11 2.33 -0.71
C SER A 240 -29.87 1.86 -2.15
N LEU A 241 -28.71 2.16 -2.74
CA LEU A 241 -28.37 1.68 -4.07
C LEU A 241 -28.07 0.18 -4.06
N GLU A 242 -27.35 -0.31 -3.05
CA GLU A 242 -27.06 -1.73 -2.87
C GLU A 242 -28.35 -2.55 -2.71
N ASP A 243 -29.29 -2.08 -1.89
CA ASP A 243 -30.60 -2.73 -1.69
C ASP A 243 -31.38 -2.88 -3.00
N VAL A 244 -31.43 -1.81 -3.81
CA VAL A 244 -32.16 -1.80 -5.09
C VAL A 244 -31.44 -2.64 -6.15
N THR A 245 -30.12 -2.78 -6.06
CA THR A 245 -29.31 -3.55 -7.03
C THR A 245 -29.05 -5.00 -6.62
N HIS A 246 -29.40 -5.41 -5.39
CA HIS A 246 -29.08 -6.73 -4.83
C HIS A 246 -29.51 -7.90 -5.73
N ASP A 247 -30.81 -7.98 -6.07
CA ASP A 247 -31.35 -9.07 -6.91
C ASP A 247 -30.74 -9.06 -8.31
N TRP A 248 -30.50 -7.87 -8.87
CA TRP A 248 -29.91 -7.71 -10.20
C TRP A 248 -28.44 -8.13 -10.22
N ALA A 249 -27.67 -7.79 -9.18
CA ALA A 249 -26.30 -8.25 -9.01
C ALA A 249 -26.22 -9.78 -8.97
N GLY A 250 -27.18 -10.44 -8.30
CA GLY A 250 -27.33 -11.90 -8.31
C GLY A 250 -27.54 -12.45 -9.73
N ARG A 251 -28.46 -11.88 -10.52
CA ARG A 251 -28.71 -12.29 -11.92
C ARG A 251 -27.46 -12.10 -12.80
N ARG A 252 -26.70 -11.01 -12.60
CA ARG A 252 -25.45 -10.75 -13.32
C ARG A 252 -24.38 -11.79 -12.97
N MET A 253 -24.24 -12.13 -11.69
CA MET A 253 -23.30 -13.16 -11.23
C MET A 253 -23.67 -14.53 -11.82
N ASP A 254 -24.95 -14.90 -11.80
CA ASP A 254 -25.45 -16.12 -12.43
C ASP A 254 -25.14 -16.19 -13.92
N ARG A 255 -25.31 -15.08 -14.64
CA ARG A 255 -24.95 -14.97 -16.07
C ARG A 255 -23.45 -15.17 -16.26
N ALA A 256 -22.62 -14.48 -15.47
CA ALA A 256 -21.17 -14.60 -15.56
C ALA A 256 -20.69 -16.03 -15.27
N ILE A 257 -21.26 -16.68 -14.24
CA ILE A 257 -20.98 -18.08 -13.92
C ILE A 257 -21.40 -18.96 -15.09
N ARG A 258 -22.64 -18.86 -15.59
CA ARG A 258 -23.10 -19.68 -16.73
C ARG A 258 -22.19 -19.52 -17.95
N ALA A 259 -21.81 -18.30 -18.30
CA ALA A 259 -20.89 -18.03 -19.41
C ALA A 259 -19.51 -18.68 -19.19
N ALA A 260 -18.96 -18.59 -17.98
CA ALA A 260 -17.68 -19.21 -17.62
C ALA A 260 -17.73 -20.75 -17.59
N THR A 261 -18.86 -21.33 -17.17
CA THR A 261 -19.06 -22.79 -17.12
C THR A 261 -19.35 -23.38 -18.51
N LEU A 262 -20.08 -22.67 -19.36
CA LEU A 262 -20.35 -23.08 -20.76
C LEU A 262 -19.12 -22.91 -21.67
N GLY A 263 -18.23 -21.97 -21.36
CA GLY A 263 -16.97 -21.74 -22.09
C GLY A 263 -15.89 -22.80 -21.85
N LYS A 264 -16.10 -23.76 -20.94
CA LYS A 264 -15.29 -24.96 -20.79
C LYS A 264 -16.13 -26.13 -21.31
N SER A 265 -15.85 -26.61 -22.51
CA SER A 265 -16.52 -27.82 -23.00
C SER A 265 -16.25 -28.96 -22.02
N LEU A 266 -17.24 -29.84 -21.77
CA LEU A 266 -17.01 -31.06 -20.98
C LEU A 266 -15.78 -31.84 -21.49
N GLY A 267 -15.47 -31.74 -22.79
CA GLY A 267 -14.30 -32.35 -23.41
C GLY A 267 -12.95 -31.77 -22.96
N ASP A 268 -12.86 -30.51 -22.54
CA ASP A 268 -11.62 -29.92 -22.02
C ASP A 268 -11.39 -30.26 -20.54
N VAL A 269 -12.49 -30.49 -19.80
CA VAL A 269 -12.44 -31.00 -18.43
C VAL A 269 -12.12 -32.50 -18.44
N GLU A 270 -12.72 -33.29 -19.35
CA GLU A 270 -12.39 -34.71 -19.54
C GLU A 270 -10.93 -34.90 -19.98
N LYS A 271 -10.40 -34.11 -20.93
CA LYS A 271 -8.97 -34.17 -21.32
C LYS A 271 -8.01 -33.83 -20.17
N ARG A 272 -8.38 -32.90 -19.29
CA ARG A 272 -7.58 -32.59 -18.09
C ARG A 272 -7.66 -33.69 -17.04
N VAL A 273 -8.80 -34.38 -16.93
CA VAL A 273 -8.98 -35.50 -16.00
C VAL A 273 -8.33 -36.79 -16.51
N GLU A 274 -8.35 -37.06 -17.83
CA GLU A 274 -7.58 -38.15 -18.46
C GLU A 274 -6.08 -37.95 -18.26
N ASN A 275 -5.56 -36.74 -18.47
CA ASN A 275 -4.15 -36.43 -18.23
C ASN A 275 -3.76 -36.41 -16.75
N ALA A 276 -4.71 -36.20 -15.84
CA ALA A 276 -4.46 -36.22 -14.39
C ALA A 276 -4.39 -37.64 -13.79
N ARG A 277 -4.86 -38.67 -14.51
CA ARG A 277 -4.70 -40.08 -14.09
C ARG A 277 -3.28 -40.63 -14.32
N GLY A 278 -2.35 -39.84 -14.85
CA GLY A 278 -0.94 -40.21 -15.02
C GLY A 278 -0.10 -40.27 -13.74
N ILE A 279 -0.69 -40.05 -12.55
CA ILE A 279 0.05 -40.11 -11.27
C ILE A 279 0.43 -41.55 -10.92
N GLU A 280 -0.35 -42.56 -11.32
CA GLU A 280 -0.01 -43.98 -11.10
C GLU A 280 1.24 -44.39 -11.90
N ALA A 281 1.38 -43.91 -13.14
CA ALA A 281 2.57 -44.21 -13.97
C ALA A 281 3.86 -43.57 -13.41
N HIS A 282 3.76 -42.35 -12.84
CA HIS A 282 4.91 -41.68 -12.20
C HIS A 282 5.28 -42.30 -10.85
N LEU A 283 4.32 -42.84 -10.10
CA LEU A 283 4.56 -43.57 -8.85
C LEU A 283 5.22 -44.93 -9.11
N GLU A 284 4.79 -45.66 -10.14
CA GLU A 284 5.41 -46.94 -10.53
C GLU A 284 6.84 -46.76 -11.07
N GLU A 285 7.08 -45.73 -11.89
CA GLU A 285 8.42 -45.44 -12.42
C GLU A 285 9.39 -44.97 -11.32
N SER A 286 8.89 -44.22 -10.32
CA SER A 286 9.68 -43.78 -9.16
C SER A 286 9.99 -44.94 -8.20
N ALA A 287 9.04 -45.86 -8.00
CA ALA A 287 9.25 -47.07 -7.19
C ALA A 287 10.25 -48.04 -7.84
N ALA A 288 10.21 -48.20 -9.17
CA ALA A 288 11.16 -49.03 -9.91
C ALA A 288 12.60 -48.48 -9.83
N LYS A 289 12.79 -47.16 -10.01
CA LYS A 289 14.10 -46.51 -9.87
C LYS A 289 14.67 -46.61 -8.44
N HIS A 290 13.82 -46.55 -7.42
CA HIS A 290 14.25 -46.74 -6.02
C HIS A 290 14.67 -48.19 -5.73
N ALA A 291 13.98 -49.19 -6.29
CA ALA A 291 14.34 -50.59 -6.12
C ALA A 291 15.67 -50.96 -6.82
N GLU A 292 15.95 -50.34 -7.97
CA GLU A 292 17.19 -50.53 -8.72
C GLU A 292 18.40 -49.89 -8.01
N ALA A 293 18.23 -48.68 -7.47
CA ALA A 293 19.25 -48.00 -6.66
C ALA A 293 19.60 -48.78 -5.37
N THR A 294 18.59 -49.41 -4.73
CA THR A 294 18.79 -50.20 -3.51
C THR A 294 19.52 -51.52 -3.80
N ARG A 295 19.29 -52.14 -4.97
CA ARG A 295 20.06 -53.33 -5.42
C ARG A 295 21.50 -53.00 -5.78
N ALA A 296 21.76 -51.84 -6.39
CA ALA A 296 23.12 -51.39 -6.71
C ALA A 296 23.95 -51.13 -5.44
N ALA A 297 23.35 -50.57 -4.39
CA ALA A 297 24.01 -50.35 -3.09
C ALA A 297 24.36 -51.67 -2.36
N ALA A 298 23.57 -52.74 -2.54
CA ALA A 298 23.81 -54.04 -1.91
C ALA A 298 24.93 -54.87 -2.57
N HIS A 299 25.40 -54.50 -3.76
CA HIS A 299 26.51 -55.16 -4.47
C HIS A 299 27.83 -54.36 -4.46
N GLY A 300 27.87 -53.21 -3.80
CA GLY A 300 29.07 -52.37 -3.63
C GLY A 300 29.85 -52.59 -2.33
N GLY A 301 29.63 -53.71 -1.62
CA GLY A 301 30.36 -54.07 -0.41
C GLY A 301 31.82 -54.41 -0.68
N VAL A 302 32.69 -53.40 -0.62
CA VAL A 302 34.15 -53.57 -0.63
C VAL A 302 34.61 -54.15 0.71
N SER A 303 35.19 -55.34 0.62
CA SER A 303 35.93 -56.05 1.66
C SER A 303 37.12 -55.23 2.16
N VAL A 304 37.16 -54.92 3.45
CA VAL A 304 38.38 -54.44 4.13
C VAL A 304 38.91 -55.57 4.99
N SER A 305 40.04 -56.12 4.56
CA SER A 305 40.79 -57.18 5.23
C SER A 305 41.48 -56.65 6.50
N LEU A 306 41.35 -57.38 7.60
CA LEU A 306 42.09 -57.19 8.84
C LEU A 306 43.52 -57.72 8.68
N GLU A 307 44.53 -56.85 8.80
CA GLU A 307 45.92 -57.24 9.07
C GLU A 307 46.19 -57.12 10.57
N GLU A 308 46.57 -58.23 11.21
CA GLU A 308 47.12 -58.25 12.57
C GLU A 308 48.60 -57.79 12.55
N PRO A 309 49.06 -57.02 13.55
CA PRO A 309 50.47 -56.68 13.65
C PRO A 309 51.28 -57.82 14.27
N LYS A 310 52.36 -58.21 13.59
CA LYS A 310 53.49 -58.94 14.19
C LYS A 310 54.58 -57.93 14.59
N GLY A 311 55.04 -58.02 15.84
CA GLY A 311 56.28 -57.40 16.33
C GLY A 311 56.06 -56.37 17.41
#